data_AF-X1LEJ1-F1
#
_entry.id   AF-X1LEJ1-F1
#
_cell.length_a   1.000
_cell.length_b   1.000
_cell.length_c   1.000
_cell.angle_alpha   90.00
_cell.angle_beta   90.00
_cell.angle_gamma   90.00
#
_symmetry.space_group_name_H-M   'P 1'
#
loop_
_entity.id
_entity.type
_entity.pdbx_description
1 polymer ?
#
loop_
_entity_poly.entity_id
_entity_poly.type
_entity_poly.pdbx_seq_one_letter_code
_entity_poly.pdbx_strand_id
1 'polypeptide(L)'
;LLTSLFRCGGINAFTVIGDYGGYGHAWVDRGGQIYETTYTRAQPVPDPEHYIPHVLFDDREVIELWPGALGEVFELGRDEARKLNLMAAALA
;
A
#
# COMPACT_ATOMS: atom_id res chain seq x y z
N LEU A 1 7.89 9.64 -3.89
CA LEU A 1 6.96 8.52 -4.14
C LEU A 1 6.11 8.87 -5.38
N LEU A 2 5.60 7.88 -6.12
CA LEU A 2 4.80 8.13 -7.34
C LEU A 2 3.57 8.99 -7.06
N THR A 3 2.92 8.83 -5.90
CA THR A 3 1.83 9.69 -5.44
C THR A 3 2.20 11.17 -5.52
N SER A 4 3.34 11.57 -4.94
CA SER A 4 3.80 12.97 -4.95
C SER A 4 4.08 13.49 -6.37
N LEU A 5 4.56 12.63 -7.28
CA LEU A 5 4.77 13.00 -8.68
C LEU A 5 3.42 13.31 -9.37
N PHE A 6 2.41 12.46 -9.16
CA PHE A 6 1.06 12.72 -9.67
C PHE A 6 0.46 13.99 -9.08
N ARG A 7 0.57 14.18 -7.77
CA ARG A 7 0.05 15.37 -7.07
C ARG A 7 0.71 16.66 -7.57
N CYS A 8 2.03 16.65 -7.77
CA CYS A 8 2.76 17.77 -8.36
C CYS A 8 2.27 18.11 -9.77
N GLY A 9 1.89 17.09 -10.55
CA GLY A 9 1.27 17.25 -11.87
C GLY A 9 -0.21 17.62 -11.85
N GLY A 10 -0.81 17.92 -10.69
CA GLY A 10 -2.23 18.24 -10.55
C GLY A 10 -3.17 17.03 -10.66
N ILE A 11 -2.65 15.81 -10.62
CA ILE A 11 -3.43 14.57 -10.66
C ILE A 11 -3.77 14.16 -9.23
N ASN A 12 -5.05 13.90 -8.97
CA ASN A 12 -5.45 13.37 -7.68
C ASN A 12 -4.97 11.93 -7.52
N ALA A 13 -4.21 11.66 -6.45
CA ALA A 13 -3.64 10.36 -6.16
C ALA A 13 -3.33 10.26 -4.66
N PHE A 14 -3.40 9.05 -4.13
CA PHE A 14 -3.08 8.73 -2.74
C PHE A 14 -2.02 7.65 -2.67
N THR A 15 -1.21 7.66 -1.62
CA THR A 15 -0.53 6.45 -1.14
C THR A 15 -1.53 5.71 -0.26
N VAL A 16 -1.66 4.41 -0.48
CA VAL A 16 -2.59 3.56 0.25
C VAL A 16 -1.79 2.59 1.09
N ILE A 17 -2.23 2.33 2.32
CA ILE A 17 -1.80 1.20 3.12
C ILE A 17 -3.02 0.31 3.36
N GLY A 18 -2.84 -0.99 3.24
CA GLY A 18 -3.87 -1.99 3.48
C GLY A 18 -3.31 -3.38 3.26
N ASP A 19 -4.15 -4.31 2.82
CA ASP A 19 -3.78 -5.69 2.61
C ASP A 19 -3.77 -6.06 1.12
N TYR A 20 -2.73 -6.80 0.71
CA TYR A 20 -2.70 -7.53 -0.55
C TYR A 20 -2.61 -9.03 -0.25
N GLY A 21 -3.65 -9.79 -0.62
CA GLY A 21 -3.70 -11.23 -0.36
C GLY A 21 -3.59 -11.61 1.14
N GLY A 22 -4.03 -10.73 2.04
CA GLY A 22 -3.95 -10.89 3.49
C GLY A 22 -2.59 -10.51 4.10
N TYR A 23 -1.72 -9.85 3.34
CA TYR A 23 -0.45 -9.32 3.83
C TYR A 23 -0.43 -7.80 3.73
N GLY A 24 0.04 -7.14 4.79
CA GLY A 24 0.22 -5.70 4.80
C GLY A 24 1.08 -5.22 3.62
N HIS A 25 0.53 -4.28 2.86
CA HIS A 25 1.10 -3.77 1.62
C HIS A 25 0.81 -2.27 1.44
N ALA A 26 1.57 -1.61 0.58
CA ALA A 26 1.39 -0.20 0.26
C ALA A 26 1.54 0.05 -1.23
N TRP A 27 0.62 0.83 -1.80
CA TRP A 27 0.53 1.09 -3.24
C TRP A 27 0.08 2.52 -3.52
N VAL A 28 -0.01 2.89 -4.80
CA VAL A 28 -0.57 4.18 -5.22
C VAL A 28 -1.94 3.98 -5.83
N ASP A 29 -2.93 4.72 -5.34
CA ASP A 29 -4.24 4.84 -5.99
C ASP A 29 -4.32 6.16 -6.76
N ARG A 30 -4.69 6.09 -8.03
CA ARG A 30 -4.98 7.25 -8.87
C ARG A 30 -6.44 7.18 -9.31
N GLY A 31 -7.35 7.56 -8.42
CA GLY A 31 -8.78 7.60 -8.72
C GLY A 31 -9.34 6.23 -9.09
N GLY A 32 -8.93 5.19 -8.35
CA GLY A 32 -9.34 3.80 -8.56
C GLY A 32 -8.39 2.99 -9.45
N GLN A 33 -7.46 3.63 -10.17
CA GLN A 33 -6.37 2.88 -10.82
C GLN A 33 -5.25 2.64 -9.81
N ILE A 34 -5.06 1.38 -9.43
CA ILE A 34 -4.00 0.94 -8.54
C ILE A 34 -2.70 0.76 -9.33
N TYR A 35 -1.61 1.30 -8.77
CA TYR A 35 -0.25 1.13 -9.26
C TYR A 35 0.63 0.52 -8.18
N GLU A 36 1.33 -0.55 -8.54
CA GLU A 36 2.51 -0.99 -7.79
C GLU A 36 3.74 -0.21 -8.25
N THR A 37 4.60 0.09 -7.29
CA THR A 37 5.86 0.78 -7.54
C THR A 37 7.02 0.03 -6.92
N THR A 38 8.00 -0.31 -7.73
CA THR A 38 9.34 -0.66 -7.27
C THR A 38 10.24 0.57 -7.33
N TYR A 39 11.49 0.44 -6.89
CA TYR A 39 12.47 1.53 -7.00
C TYR A 39 12.66 2.03 -8.45
N THR A 40 12.49 1.17 -9.46
CA THR A 40 12.79 1.48 -10.86
C THR A 40 11.57 1.52 -11.78
N ARG A 41 10.39 1.12 -11.30
CA ARG A 41 9.21 0.96 -12.15
C ARG A 41 7.93 1.28 -11.39
N ALA A 42 6.99 1.86 -12.12
CA ALA A 42 5.59 1.96 -11.71
C ALA A 42 4.72 1.31 -12.78
N GLN A 43 3.74 0.51 -12.37
CA GLN A 43 2.84 -0.16 -13.30
C GLN A 43 1.45 -0.36 -12.71
N PRO A 44 0.39 -0.35 -13.55
CA PRO A 44 -0.92 -0.83 -13.13
C PRO A 44 -0.85 -2.27 -12.62
N VAL A 45 -1.64 -2.58 -11.60
CA VAL A 45 -1.78 -3.96 -11.12
C VAL A 45 -2.74 -4.75 -12.02
N PRO A 46 -2.50 -6.05 -12.26
CA PRO A 46 -3.37 -6.88 -13.09
C PRO A 46 -4.63 -7.38 -12.36
N ASP A 47 -4.59 -7.45 -11.03
CA ASP A 47 -5.57 -8.08 -10.13
C ASP A 47 -5.98 -7.12 -8.98
N PRO A 48 -6.62 -5.97 -9.28
CA PRO A 48 -6.95 -4.95 -8.29
C PRO A 48 -7.90 -5.44 -7.18
N GLU A 49 -8.68 -6.50 -7.42
CA GLU A 49 -9.62 -7.08 -6.47
C GLU A 49 -8.96 -7.66 -5.20
N HIS A 50 -7.66 -7.95 -5.26
CA HIS A 50 -6.91 -8.47 -4.12
C HIS A 50 -6.30 -7.38 -3.24
N TYR A 51 -6.45 -6.10 -3.62
CA TYR A 51 -5.93 -4.95 -2.89
C TYR A 51 -7.05 -4.34 -2.05
N ILE A 52 -6.98 -4.51 -0.74
CA ILE A 52 -8.00 -4.03 0.21
C ILE A 52 -7.45 -2.78 0.92
N PRO A 53 -7.91 -1.58 0.56
CA PRO A 53 -7.42 -0.34 1.16
C PRO A 53 -7.90 -0.21 2.60
N HIS A 54 -7.04 0.28 3.50
CA HIS A 54 -7.40 0.61 4.89
C HIS A 54 -7.28 2.11 5.12
N VAL A 55 -6.16 2.69 4.70
CA VAL A 55 -5.83 4.10 4.87
C VAL A 55 -5.29 4.66 3.56
N LEU A 56 -5.78 5.83 3.16
CA LEU A 56 -5.27 6.61 2.05
C LEU A 56 -4.64 7.88 2.61
N PHE A 57 -3.50 8.30 2.08
CA PHE A 57 -2.89 9.55 2.49
C PHE A 57 -2.13 10.22 1.35
N ASP A 58 -2.02 11.53 1.45
CA ASP A 58 -1.15 12.35 0.63
C ASP A 58 -0.39 13.36 1.51
N ASP A 59 0.19 14.37 0.90
CA ASP A 59 1.00 15.39 1.56
C ASP A 59 0.20 16.26 2.56
N ARG A 60 -1.14 16.21 2.54
CA ARG A 60 -2.06 17.13 3.25
C ARG A 60 -3.09 16.41 4.09
N GLU A 61 -3.54 15.23 3.66
CA GLU A 61 -4.63 14.51 4.30
C GLU A 61 -4.29 13.05 4.55
N VAL A 62 -4.86 12.51 5.62
CA VAL A 62 -4.89 11.09 5.96
C VAL A 62 -6.37 10.72 6.11
N ILE A 63 -6.78 9.70 5.38
CA ILE A 63 -8.15 9.21 5.30
C ILE A 63 -8.14 7.76 5.77
N GLU A 64 -8.68 7.52 6.95
CA GLU A 64 -8.98 6.17 7.44
C GLU A 64 -10.36 5.74 6.92
N LEU A 65 -10.46 4.57 6.27
CA LEU A 65 -11.72 4.10 5.70
C LEU A 65 -12.72 3.60 6.76
N TRP A 66 -12.23 3.32 7.97
CA TRP A 66 -13.02 3.14 9.18
C TRP A 66 -12.24 3.68 10.39
N PRO A 67 -12.92 4.05 11.50
CA PRO A 67 -12.23 4.55 12.69
C PRO A 67 -11.21 3.52 13.23
N GLY A 68 -9.94 3.91 13.31
CA GLY A 68 -8.88 3.06 13.85
C GLY A 68 -8.16 2.18 12.81
N ALA A 69 -8.50 2.30 11.52
CA ALA A 69 -7.87 1.56 10.44
C ALA A 69 -6.34 1.74 10.41
N LEU A 70 -5.85 2.96 10.71
CA LEU A 70 -4.41 3.21 10.80
C LEU A 70 -3.77 2.47 11.98
N GLY A 71 -4.48 2.43 13.12
CA GLY A 71 -4.06 1.67 14.30
C GLY A 71 -3.92 0.18 13.97
N GLU A 72 -4.94 -0.42 13.35
CA GLU A 72 -4.96 -1.83 12.98
C GLU A 72 -3.77 -2.23 12.08
N VAL A 73 -3.39 -1.38 11.12
CA VAL A 73 -2.20 -1.57 10.26
C VAL A 73 -0.90 -1.70 11.07
N PHE A 74 -0.77 -0.94 12.17
CA PHE A 74 0.41 -0.96 13.05
C PHE A 74 0.28 -1.95 14.21
N GLU A 75 -0.94 -2.30 14.61
CA GLU A 75 -1.26 -3.25 15.68
C GLU A 75 -1.30 -4.71 15.21
N LEU A 76 -1.42 -4.95 13.89
CA LEU A 76 -1.08 -6.22 13.26
C LEU A 76 0.36 -6.57 13.64
N GLY A 77 0.49 -7.27 14.78
CA GLY A 77 1.76 -7.64 15.39
C GLY A 77 2.58 -8.36 14.35
N ARG A 78 3.53 -7.65 13.75
CA ARG A 78 4.40 -8.20 12.73
C ARG A 78 5.21 -9.27 13.41
N ASP A 79 4.89 -10.53 13.15
CA ASP A 79 5.77 -11.65 13.45
C ASP A 79 6.95 -11.57 12.48
N GLU A 80 7.84 -10.61 12.75
CA GLU A 80 9.03 -10.32 11.94
C GLU A 80 9.94 -11.56 11.88
N ALA A 81 9.90 -12.42 12.90
CA ALA A 81 10.59 -13.70 12.89
C ALA A 81 9.99 -14.66 11.85
N ARG A 82 8.66 -14.79 11.79
CA ARG A 82 7.98 -15.57 10.76
C ARG A 82 8.21 -15.00 9.36
N LYS A 83 8.16 -13.67 9.19
CA LYS A 83 8.47 -13.01 7.92
C LYS A 83 9.90 -13.32 7.46
N LEU A 84 10.88 -13.21 8.36
CA LEU A 84 12.27 -13.53 8.07
C LEU A 84 12.44 -15.01 7.67
N ASN A 85 11.78 -15.93 8.37
CA ASN A 85 11.81 -17.36 8.05
C ASN A 85 11.23 -17.66 6.66
N LEU A 86 10.12 -17.01 6.29
CA LEU A 86 9.53 -17.16 4.95
C LEU A 86 10.45 -16.62 3.85
N MET A 87 11.09 -15.47 4.09
CA MET A 87 12.07 -14.90 3.14
C MET A 87 13.29 -15.80 2.99
N ALA A 88 13.81 -16.36 4.08
CA ALA A 88 14.94 -17.29 4.04
C ALA A 88 14.58 -18.57 3.27
N ALA A 89 13.37 -19.11 3.45
CA ALA A 89 12.90 -20.28 2.73
C ALA A 89 12.72 -20.02 1.22
N ALA A 90 12.33 -18.83 0.81
CA ALA A 90 12.18 -18.46 -0.60
C ALA A 90 13.52 -18.29 -1.35
N LEU A 91 14.63 -18.15 -0.61
CA LEU A 91 15.99 -17.99 -1.16
C LEU A 91 16.81 -19.28 -1.16
N ALA A 92 16.27 -20.39 -0.63
CA ALA A 92 16.91 -21.70 -0.57
C ALA A 92 16.51 -22.58 -1.76
#